data_AF-A0A5K3EHN7-F1
#
_entry.id   AF-A0A5K3EHN7-F1
#
_cell.length_a   1.000
_cell.length_b   1.000
_cell.length_c   1.000
_cell.angle_alpha   90.00
_cell.angle_beta   90.00
_cell.angle_gamma   90.00
#
_symmetry.space_group_name_H-M   'P 1'
#
loop_
_entity.id
_entity.type
_entity.pdbx_description
1 polymer ?
#
loop_
_entity_poly.entity_id
_entity_poly.type
_entity_poly.pdbx_seq_one_letter_code
_entity_poly.pdbx_strand_id
1 'polypeptide(L)'
;MRQRILSCLDYLGTDCNLEMPQSVHQAIYMESKPSNLSECILLEVDKVQDKYMDLFHKFKSEEEDLLEKIESLRNRLAMSPYSIPEKHSTVPSQRIKYGLSELARLRELRLANLRRLTEACVLELEGIWTACYVGGEYRQTFRESTSSECSEENLSRLENEVHKWRRFKAAHQDFYDALTVWLDTLQQIKAIELKRQDPVVLKNRGGILLKLDKEDKKLRMRDLPNHTTHLESIISQECDGPDAGLFSLVCIEGQPLSGLQLAAGQKENALASLVDKSLESSSGMLGSSGAATKLQGTAAKGGFLYASTKRPAMAASTTRASPTPSRLQTPSTEIKRPRTDYHGGVKR
;
A
#
# COMPACT_ATOMS: atom_id res chain seq x y z
N MET A 1 -30.85 35.72 -37.67
CA MET A 1 -29.75 36.58 -37.19
C MET A 1 -30.00 37.12 -35.79
N ARG A 2 -30.97 38.02 -35.60
CA ARG A 2 -31.32 38.63 -34.28
C ARG A 2 -31.35 37.64 -33.09
N GLN A 3 -32.17 36.59 -33.16
CA GLN A 3 -32.30 35.61 -32.05
C GLN A 3 -30.98 34.89 -31.72
N ARG A 4 -30.15 34.58 -32.73
CA ARG A 4 -28.86 33.90 -32.52
C ARG A 4 -27.89 34.79 -31.74
N ILE A 5 -27.84 36.08 -32.08
CA ILE A 5 -27.01 37.07 -31.37
C ILE A 5 -27.49 37.22 -29.92
N LEU A 6 -28.81 37.28 -29.69
CA LEU A 6 -29.37 37.36 -28.34
C LEU A 6 -29.05 36.12 -27.49
N SER A 7 -29.14 34.91 -28.06
CA SER A 7 -28.74 33.68 -27.36
C SER A 7 -27.24 33.64 -27.04
N CYS A 8 -26.38 34.15 -27.94
CA CYS A 8 -24.94 34.26 -27.66
C CYS A 8 -24.68 35.26 -26.52
N LEU A 9 -25.37 36.40 -26.52
CA LEU A 9 -25.26 37.41 -25.48
C LEU A 9 -25.74 36.90 -24.12
N ASP A 10 -26.84 36.14 -24.08
CA ASP A 10 -27.34 35.51 -22.86
C ASP A 10 -26.34 34.51 -22.27
N TYR A 11 -25.70 33.70 -23.14
CA TYR A 11 -24.67 32.75 -22.71
C TYR A 11 -23.37 33.43 -22.27
N LEU A 12 -22.88 34.42 -23.03
CA LEU A 12 -21.62 35.10 -22.77
C LEU A 12 -21.73 36.09 -21.60
N GLY A 13 -22.90 36.69 -21.38
CA GLY A 13 -23.12 37.67 -20.33
C GLY A 13 -22.07 38.79 -20.36
N THR A 14 -21.39 39.00 -19.23
CA THR A 14 -20.32 40.01 -19.10
C THR A 14 -19.01 39.64 -19.79
N ASP A 15 -18.86 38.41 -20.30
CA ASP A 15 -17.65 37.99 -21.03
C ASP A 15 -17.65 38.48 -22.49
N CYS A 16 -18.76 39.06 -22.94
CA CYS A 16 -18.82 39.69 -24.24
C CYS A 16 -18.11 41.05 -24.22
N ASN A 17 -16.88 41.10 -24.73
CA ASN A 17 -16.09 42.33 -24.92
C ASN A 17 -16.21 42.91 -26.33
N LEU A 18 -17.19 42.45 -27.13
CA LEU A 18 -17.36 42.88 -28.51
C LEU A 18 -18.25 44.13 -28.55
N GLU A 19 -17.71 45.25 -29.02
CA GLU A 19 -18.51 46.44 -29.29
C GLU A 19 -19.50 46.17 -30.43
N MET A 20 -20.77 46.45 -30.19
CA MET A 20 -21.83 46.34 -31.19
C MET A 20 -22.07 47.70 -31.85
N PRO A 21 -21.96 47.81 -33.19
CA PRO A 21 -22.26 49.04 -33.90
C PRO A 21 -23.68 49.55 -33.60
N GLN A 22 -23.85 50.87 -33.51
CA GLN A 22 -25.13 51.50 -33.16
C GLN A 22 -26.26 51.16 -34.16
N SER A 23 -25.91 51.00 -35.44
CA SER A 23 -26.79 50.53 -36.53
C SER A 23 -27.37 49.14 -36.22
N VAL A 24 -26.52 48.23 -35.77
CA VAL A 24 -26.85 46.85 -35.42
C VAL A 24 -27.61 46.79 -34.09
N HIS A 25 -27.23 47.61 -33.10
CA HIS A 25 -27.95 47.75 -31.85
C HIS A 25 -29.42 48.17 -32.08
N GLN A 26 -29.64 49.15 -32.95
CA GLN A 26 -30.99 49.61 -33.30
C GLN A 26 -31.79 48.51 -34.01
N ALA A 27 -31.16 47.75 -34.91
CA ALA A 27 -31.80 46.62 -35.60
C ALA A 27 -32.13 45.42 -34.71
N ILE A 28 -31.38 45.20 -33.63
CA ILE A 28 -31.53 44.06 -32.71
C ILE A 28 -32.46 44.38 -31.52
N TYR A 29 -32.49 45.62 -31.03
CA TYR A 29 -33.19 45.97 -29.79
C TYR A 29 -34.39 46.92 -29.95
N MET A 30 -34.51 47.66 -31.05
CA MET A 30 -35.67 48.55 -31.24
C MET A 30 -36.79 47.85 -32.02
N GLU A 31 -38.00 47.84 -31.47
CA GLU A 31 -39.21 47.27 -32.10
C GLU A 31 -39.78 48.13 -33.25
N SER A 32 -39.21 49.31 -33.50
CA SER A 32 -39.59 50.12 -34.67
C SER A 32 -39.09 49.44 -35.94
N LYS A 33 -40.00 49.13 -36.89
CA LYS A 33 -39.64 48.71 -38.25
C LYS A 33 -38.52 49.62 -38.77
N PRO A 34 -37.32 49.10 -39.03
CA PRO A 34 -36.22 49.92 -39.54
C PRO A 34 -36.68 50.52 -40.86
N SER A 35 -36.76 51.85 -40.92
CA SER A 35 -37.32 52.57 -42.07
C SER A 35 -36.54 52.31 -43.37
N ASN A 36 -35.33 51.74 -43.29
CA ASN A 36 -34.57 51.19 -44.41
C ASN A 36 -33.60 50.09 -43.94
N LEU A 37 -33.89 48.82 -44.23
CA LEU A 37 -32.93 47.73 -44.17
C LEU A 37 -32.02 47.80 -45.40
N SER A 38 -30.96 48.61 -45.33
CA SER A 38 -29.94 48.66 -46.38
C SER A 38 -29.12 47.36 -46.40
N GLU A 39 -28.68 46.93 -47.58
CA GLU A 39 -27.78 45.78 -47.76
C GLU A 39 -26.51 45.90 -46.90
N CYS A 40 -25.98 47.11 -46.73
CA CYS A 40 -24.84 47.37 -45.84
C CYS A 40 -25.13 47.02 -44.37
N ILE A 41 -26.35 47.29 -43.89
CA ILE A 41 -26.76 46.98 -42.51
C ILE A 41 -26.90 45.46 -42.33
N LEU A 42 -27.43 44.76 -43.32
CA LEU A 42 -27.53 43.30 -43.27
C LEU A 42 -26.15 42.64 -43.23
N LEU A 43 -25.19 43.14 -44.03
CA LEU A 43 -23.80 42.67 -44.00
C LEU A 43 -23.10 42.98 -42.66
N GLU A 44 -23.40 44.11 -42.02
CA GLU A 44 -22.88 44.41 -40.68
C GLU A 44 -23.45 43.49 -39.61
N VAL A 45 -24.75 43.21 -39.65
CA VAL A 45 -25.41 42.27 -38.73
C VAL A 45 -24.85 40.86 -38.87
N ASP A 46 -24.57 40.41 -40.11
CA ASP A 46 -24.00 39.08 -40.37
C ASP A 46 -22.57 38.98 -39.83
N LYS A 47 -21.72 40.00 -40.10
CA LYS A 47 -20.37 40.08 -39.52
C LYS A 47 -20.38 40.10 -37.98
N VAL A 48 -21.34 40.80 -37.37
CA VAL A 48 -21.49 40.80 -35.91
C VAL A 48 -21.94 39.43 -35.44
N GLN A 49 -22.90 38.80 -36.11
CA GLN A 49 -23.33 37.45 -35.78
C GLN A 49 -22.15 36.47 -35.78
N ASP A 50 -21.34 36.45 -36.84
CA ASP A 50 -20.22 35.54 -36.97
C ASP A 50 -19.21 35.71 -35.81
N LYS A 51 -18.85 36.96 -35.48
CA LYS A 51 -17.96 37.25 -34.34
C LYS A 51 -18.49 36.73 -33.00
N TYR A 52 -19.79 36.90 -32.76
CA TYR A 52 -20.42 36.44 -31.51
C TYR A 52 -20.55 34.92 -31.46
N MET A 53 -20.87 34.29 -32.60
CA MET A 53 -20.91 32.83 -32.73
C MET A 53 -19.52 32.21 -32.54
N ASP A 54 -18.48 32.79 -33.13
CA ASP A 54 -17.09 32.32 -32.97
C ASP A 54 -16.66 32.39 -31.49
N LEU A 55 -16.99 33.51 -30.82
CA LEU A 55 -16.68 33.67 -29.39
C LEU A 55 -17.47 32.68 -28.53
N PHE A 56 -18.76 32.49 -28.82
CA PHE A 56 -19.60 31.49 -28.16
C PHE A 56 -19.00 30.09 -28.31
N HIS A 57 -18.67 29.67 -29.54
CA HIS A 57 -18.10 28.36 -29.81
C HIS A 57 -16.75 28.15 -29.13
N LYS A 58 -15.90 29.20 -29.10
CA LYS A 58 -14.62 29.16 -28.38
C LYS A 58 -14.81 28.86 -26.89
N PHE A 59 -15.63 29.65 -26.21
CA PHE A 59 -15.90 29.44 -24.77
C PHE A 59 -16.59 28.11 -24.51
N LYS A 60 -17.56 27.74 -25.35
CA LYS A 60 -18.33 26.51 -25.20
C LYS A 60 -17.44 25.27 -25.35
N SER A 61 -16.59 25.24 -26.37
CA SER A 61 -15.63 24.16 -26.58
C SER A 61 -14.61 24.06 -25.45
N GLU A 62 -14.09 25.19 -24.96
CA GLU A 62 -13.14 25.20 -23.85
C GLU A 62 -13.76 24.67 -22.55
N GLU A 63 -15.01 25.03 -22.26
CA GLU A 63 -15.76 24.46 -21.13
C GLU A 63 -15.97 22.95 -21.27
N GLU A 64 -16.41 22.48 -22.44
CA GLU A 64 -16.68 21.07 -22.69
C GLU A 64 -15.41 20.23 -22.54
N ASP A 65 -14.30 20.64 -23.15
CA ASP A 65 -12.98 20.00 -23.01
C ASP A 65 -12.52 19.93 -21.54
N LEU A 66 -12.76 21.01 -20.80
CA LEU A 66 -12.38 21.11 -19.39
C LEU A 66 -13.22 20.19 -18.52
N LEU A 67 -14.54 20.17 -18.74
CA LEU A 67 -15.48 19.30 -18.05
C LEU A 67 -15.16 17.83 -18.30
N GLU A 68 -14.88 17.45 -19.54
CA GLU A 68 -14.49 16.08 -19.90
C GLU A 68 -13.21 15.66 -19.15
N LYS A 69 -12.19 16.54 -19.12
CA LYS A 69 -10.94 16.28 -18.37
C LYS A 69 -11.19 16.12 -16.87
N ILE A 70 -12.06 16.94 -16.28
CA ILE A 70 -12.41 16.88 -14.86
C ILE A 70 -13.17 15.59 -14.55
N GLU A 71 -14.18 15.25 -15.34
CA GLU A 71 -14.98 14.03 -15.15
C GLU A 71 -14.14 12.77 -15.32
N SER A 72 -13.28 12.73 -16.34
CA SER A 72 -12.32 11.63 -16.53
C SER A 72 -11.43 11.43 -15.30
N LEU A 73 -10.83 12.50 -14.76
CA LEU A 73 -10.03 12.40 -13.54
C LEU A 73 -10.85 12.00 -12.31
N ARG A 74 -12.06 12.53 -12.15
CA ARG A 74 -12.95 12.20 -11.02
C ARG A 74 -13.39 10.75 -11.05
N ASN A 75 -13.74 10.22 -12.22
CA ASN A 75 -14.09 8.81 -12.41
C ASN A 75 -12.93 7.90 -12.02
N ARG A 76 -11.70 8.23 -12.47
CA ARG A 76 -10.48 7.51 -12.07
C ARG A 76 -10.19 7.58 -10.57
N LEU A 77 -10.53 8.69 -9.93
CA LEU A 77 -10.42 8.89 -8.48
C LEU A 77 -11.65 8.38 -7.71
N ALA A 78 -12.61 7.73 -8.38
CA ALA A 78 -13.87 7.23 -7.81
C ALA A 78 -14.67 8.30 -7.02
N MET A 79 -14.70 9.53 -7.53
CA MET A 79 -15.42 10.65 -6.94
C MET A 79 -16.82 10.82 -7.54
N SER A 80 -17.69 11.56 -6.83
CA SER A 80 -19.01 11.91 -7.36
C SER A 80 -18.91 12.79 -8.62
N PRO A 81 -19.97 12.78 -9.48
CA PRO A 81 -20.05 13.62 -10.66
C PRO A 81 -19.72 15.09 -10.37
N TYR A 82 -19.09 15.73 -11.34
CA TYR A 82 -18.72 17.12 -11.21
C TYR A 82 -19.95 18.02 -11.36
N SER A 83 -20.07 19.01 -10.48
CA SER A 83 -21.06 20.07 -10.63
C SER A 83 -20.39 21.41 -10.38
N ILE A 84 -20.74 22.40 -11.19
CA ILE A 84 -20.27 23.77 -11.01
C ILE A 84 -21.16 24.41 -9.93
N PRO A 85 -20.60 24.96 -8.85
CA PRO A 85 -21.38 25.70 -7.87
C PRO A 85 -22.10 26.88 -8.51
N GLU A 86 -23.33 27.14 -8.09
CA GLU A 86 -24.19 28.21 -8.66
C GLU A 86 -23.51 29.59 -8.68
N LYS A 87 -22.71 29.88 -7.64
CA LYS A 87 -21.86 31.09 -7.52
C LYS A 87 -20.85 31.31 -8.65
N HIS A 88 -20.49 30.28 -9.40
CA HIS A 88 -19.54 30.32 -10.52
C HIS A 88 -20.20 30.01 -11.86
N SER A 89 -21.52 29.76 -11.87
CA SER A 89 -22.27 29.34 -13.07
C SER A 89 -22.69 30.50 -13.97
N THR A 90 -22.51 31.75 -13.53
CA THR A 90 -23.10 32.95 -14.13
C THR A 90 -22.55 33.29 -15.51
N VAL A 91 -21.23 33.18 -15.71
CA VAL A 91 -20.59 33.51 -17.00
C VAL A 91 -19.48 32.50 -17.35
N PRO A 92 -19.26 32.23 -18.65
CA PRO A 92 -18.28 31.25 -19.14
C PRO A 92 -16.87 31.37 -18.53
N SER A 93 -16.31 32.58 -18.46
CA SER A 93 -14.97 32.81 -17.91
C SER A 93 -14.86 32.38 -16.44
N GLN A 94 -15.92 32.57 -15.65
CA GLN A 94 -15.93 32.14 -14.25
C GLN A 94 -16.03 30.62 -14.15
N ARG A 95 -16.85 29.98 -14.99
CA ARG A 95 -16.95 28.52 -15.08
C ARG A 95 -15.61 27.88 -15.46
N ILE A 96 -14.96 28.40 -16.50
CA ILE A 96 -13.64 27.93 -16.95
C ILE A 96 -12.59 28.15 -15.86
N LYS A 97 -12.51 29.35 -15.26
CA LYS A 97 -11.55 29.64 -14.19
C LYS A 97 -11.71 28.70 -13.00
N TYR A 98 -12.95 28.45 -12.58
CA TYR A 98 -13.24 27.50 -11.52
C TYR A 98 -12.87 26.07 -11.92
N GLY A 99 -13.24 25.63 -13.12
CA GLY A 99 -12.89 24.31 -13.64
C GLY A 99 -11.37 24.09 -13.74
N LEU A 100 -10.59 25.10 -14.15
CA LEU A 100 -9.13 25.02 -14.19
C LEU A 100 -8.54 24.85 -12.78
N SER A 101 -9.09 25.57 -11.81
CA SER A 101 -8.68 25.47 -10.40
C SER A 101 -9.00 24.07 -9.85
N GLU A 102 -10.18 23.54 -10.17
CA GLU A 102 -10.58 22.19 -9.78
C GLU A 102 -9.72 21.12 -10.46
N LEU A 103 -9.43 21.28 -11.76
CA LEU A 103 -8.57 20.36 -12.50
C LEU A 103 -7.15 20.33 -11.91
N ALA A 104 -6.60 21.48 -11.51
CA ALA A 104 -5.33 21.56 -10.82
C ALA A 104 -5.37 20.81 -9.48
N ARG A 105 -6.40 21.08 -8.65
CA ARG A 105 -6.62 20.39 -7.37
C ARG A 105 -6.74 18.87 -7.55
N LEU A 106 -7.44 18.40 -8.58
CA LEU A 106 -7.59 16.97 -8.88
C LEU A 106 -6.28 16.32 -9.33
N ARG A 107 -5.45 17.04 -10.11
CA ARG A 107 -4.12 16.57 -10.51
C ARG A 107 -3.20 16.43 -9.30
N GLU A 108 -3.21 17.41 -8.40
CA GLU A 108 -2.46 17.34 -7.13
C GLU A 108 -2.94 16.17 -6.26
N LEU A 109 -4.25 15.98 -6.15
CA LEU A 109 -4.83 14.87 -5.39
C LEU A 109 -4.43 13.51 -6.00
N ARG A 110 -4.46 13.36 -7.33
CA ARG A 110 -3.98 12.15 -8.01
C ARG A 110 -2.52 11.88 -7.69
N LEU A 111 -1.67 12.91 -7.76
CA LEU A 111 -0.25 12.77 -7.46
C LEU A 111 0.01 12.43 -5.99
N ALA A 112 -0.73 13.04 -5.06
CA ALA A 112 -0.66 12.72 -3.64
C ALA A 112 -1.10 11.28 -3.35
N ASN A 113 -2.18 10.81 -3.98
CA ASN A 113 -2.63 9.43 -3.87
C ASN A 113 -1.57 8.45 -4.39
N LEU A 114 -0.98 8.75 -5.56
CA LEU A 114 0.05 7.92 -6.15
C LEU A 114 1.27 7.82 -5.23
N ARG A 115 1.74 8.94 -4.66
CA ARG A 115 2.85 8.95 -3.69
C ARG A 115 2.56 8.08 -2.48
N ARG A 116 1.38 8.24 -1.88
CA ARG A 116 0.97 7.46 -0.71
C ARG A 116 0.92 5.96 -1.02
N LEU A 117 0.42 5.58 -2.20
CA LEU A 117 0.37 4.18 -2.63
C LEU A 117 1.77 3.62 -2.87
N THR A 118 2.65 4.38 -3.55
CA THR A 118 4.05 4.00 -3.76
C THR A 118 4.77 3.80 -2.43
N GLU A 119 4.65 4.74 -1.49
CA GLU A 119 5.26 4.63 -0.15
C GLU A 119 4.75 3.41 0.61
N ALA A 120 3.43 3.17 0.61
CA ALA A 120 2.85 1.98 1.23
C ALA A 120 3.36 0.69 0.58
N CYS A 121 3.48 0.66 -0.75
CA CYS A 121 3.98 -0.49 -1.49
C CYS A 121 5.47 -0.76 -1.21
N VAL A 122 6.30 0.28 -1.10
CA VAL A 122 7.72 0.15 -0.69
C VAL A 122 7.83 -0.43 0.71
N LEU A 123 7.03 0.06 1.68
CA LEU A 123 7.03 -0.50 3.04
C LEU A 123 6.59 -1.96 3.06
N GLU A 124 5.56 -2.30 2.29
CA GLU A 124 5.09 -3.67 2.11
C GLU A 124 6.16 -4.56 1.47
N LEU A 125 6.88 -4.05 0.48
CA LEU A 125 7.98 -4.73 -0.19
C LEU A 125 9.15 -5.01 0.76
N GLU A 126 9.55 -4.04 1.59
CA GLU A 126 10.56 -4.27 2.63
C GLU A 126 10.12 -5.33 3.63
N GLY A 127 8.84 -5.31 4.00
CA GLY A 127 8.24 -6.31 4.88
C GLY A 127 8.33 -7.72 4.29
N ILE A 128 7.90 -7.90 3.03
CA ILE A 128 7.93 -9.23 2.40
C ILE A 128 9.36 -9.69 2.12
N TRP A 129 10.26 -8.80 1.68
CA TRP A 129 11.67 -9.15 1.49
C TRP A 129 12.32 -9.62 2.78
N THR A 130 12.03 -8.95 3.90
CA THR A 130 12.52 -9.35 5.22
C THR A 130 11.95 -10.69 5.63
N ALA A 131 10.65 -10.91 5.44
CA ALA A 131 10.01 -12.17 5.75
C ALA A 131 10.48 -13.35 4.88
N CYS A 132 10.95 -13.06 3.66
CA CYS A 132 11.50 -14.05 2.73
C CYS A 132 13.02 -14.17 2.81
N TYR A 133 13.69 -13.44 3.72
CA TYR A 133 15.15 -13.39 3.84
C TYR A 133 15.88 -13.03 2.54
N VAL A 134 15.32 -12.10 1.75
CA VAL A 134 15.93 -11.69 0.46
C VAL A 134 17.25 -10.97 0.69
N GLY A 135 18.30 -11.35 -0.05
CA GLY A 135 19.64 -10.81 0.06
C GLY A 135 19.74 -9.32 -0.23
N GLY A 136 20.63 -8.62 0.49
CA GLY A 136 20.79 -7.17 0.41
C GLY A 136 21.20 -6.66 -0.96
N GLU A 137 22.07 -7.41 -1.67
CA GLU A 137 22.52 -7.05 -3.03
C GLU A 137 21.35 -6.98 -4.00
N TYR A 138 20.48 -8.00 -4.01
CA TYR A 138 19.30 -8.02 -4.86
C TYR A 138 18.34 -6.85 -4.56
N ARG A 139 18.07 -6.59 -3.27
CA ARG A 139 17.21 -5.45 -2.86
C ARG A 139 17.79 -4.14 -3.37
N GLN A 140 19.11 -3.98 -3.30
CA GLN A 140 19.80 -2.78 -3.74
C GLN A 140 19.73 -2.62 -5.26
N THR A 141 20.04 -3.67 -6.04
CA THR A 141 19.90 -3.65 -7.50
C THR A 141 18.46 -3.38 -7.95
N PHE A 142 17.48 -3.93 -7.24
CA PHE A 142 16.08 -3.63 -7.52
C PHE A 142 15.78 -2.15 -7.28
N ARG A 143 16.22 -1.58 -6.15
CA ARG A 143 16.05 -0.15 -5.84
C ARG A 143 16.72 0.77 -6.86
N GLU A 144 17.94 0.46 -7.27
CA GLU A 144 18.70 1.25 -8.26
C GLU A 144 18.07 1.22 -9.64
N SER A 145 17.49 0.08 -10.02
CA SER A 145 16.79 -0.04 -11.30
C SER A 145 15.37 0.52 -11.27
N THR A 146 14.85 0.89 -10.10
CA THR A 146 13.49 1.43 -9.91
C THR A 146 13.57 2.96 -9.91
N SER A 147 12.73 3.62 -10.71
CA SER A 147 12.76 5.08 -10.82
C SER A 147 12.34 5.74 -9.50
N SER A 148 12.94 6.89 -9.18
CA SER A 148 12.51 7.73 -8.05
C SER A 148 11.25 8.53 -8.36
N GLU A 149 10.82 8.53 -9.63
CA GLU A 149 9.65 9.25 -10.08
C GLU A 149 8.36 8.55 -9.63
N CYS A 150 7.40 9.35 -9.14
CA CYS A 150 6.08 8.87 -8.76
C CYS A 150 5.23 8.72 -10.02
N SER A 151 5.30 7.54 -10.66
CA SER A 151 4.55 7.16 -11.84
C SER A 151 3.75 5.87 -11.60
N GLU A 152 2.68 5.68 -12.39
CA GLU A 152 1.84 4.46 -12.33
C GLU A 152 2.62 3.20 -12.76
N GLU A 153 3.57 3.34 -13.68
CA GLU A 153 4.48 2.26 -14.09
C GLU A 153 5.40 1.84 -12.94
N ASN A 154 5.96 2.81 -12.20
CA ASN A 154 6.79 2.53 -11.04
C ASN A 154 6.00 1.81 -9.94
N LEU A 155 4.79 2.29 -9.64
CA LEU A 155 3.89 1.62 -8.70
C LEU A 155 3.58 0.18 -9.14
N SER A 156 3.24 -0.03 -10.43
CA SER A 156 2.94 -1.36 -10.96
C SER A 156 4.13 -2.32 -10.84
N ARG A 157 5.35 -1.81 -11.05
CA ARG A 157 6.58 -2.60 -10.89
C ARG A 157 6.80 -3.02 -9.44
N LEU A 158 6.57 -2.13 -8.48
CA LEU A 158 6.63 -2.45 -7.04
C LEU A 158 5.57 -3.47 -6.65
N GLU A 159 4.33 -3.31 -7.11
CA GLU A 159 3.22 -4.23 -6.82
C GLU A 159 3.49 -5.63 -7.38
N ASN A 160 4.03 -5.72 -8.60
CA ASN A 160 4.43 -6.99 -9.20
C ASN A 160 5.54 -7.68 -8.41
N GLU A 161 6.53 -6.92 -7.93
CA GLU A 161 7.60 -7.45 -7.10
C GLU A 161 7.07 -7.99 -5.76
N VAL A 162 6.17 -7.24 -5.12
CA VAL A 162 5.49 -7.69 -3.91
C VAL A 162 4.71 -8.98 -4.18
N HIS A 163 3.93 -9.02 -5.27
CA HIS A 163 3.15 -10.20 -5.63
C HIS A 163 4.04 -11.42 -5.87
N LYS A 164 5.17 -11.24 -6.56
CA LYS A 164 6.18 -12.28 -6.80
C LYS A 164 6.66 -12.90 -5.49
N TRP A 165 7.12 -12.08 -4.53
CA TRP A 165 7.64 -12.58 -3.26
C TRP A 165 6.57 -13.14 -2.33
N ARG A 166 5.34 -12.62 -2.39
CA ARG A 166 4.19 -13.21 -1.69
C ARG A 166 3.86 -14.60 -2.20
N ARG A 167 3.80 -14.75 -3.53
CA ARG A 167 3.55 -16.04 -4.18
C ARG A 167 4.64 -17.03 -3.79
N PHE A 168 5.90 -16.64 -3.90
CA PHE A 168 7.05 -17.46 -3.51
C PHE A 168 6.93 -17.94 -2.06
N LYS A 169 6.66 -17.02 -1.12
CA LYS A 169 6.48 -17.37 0.28
C LYS A 169 5.35 -18.37 0.50
N ALA A 170 4.20 -18.13 -0.12
CA ALA A 170 3.03 -18.99 0.03
C ALA A 170 3.23 -20.38 -0.59
N ALA A 171 3.99 -20.47 -1.69
CA ALA A 171 4.30 -21.73 -2.36
C ALA A 171 5.27 -22.59 -1.55
N HIS A 172 6.21 -21.98 -0.83
CA HIS A 172 7.26 -22.68 -0.09
C HIS A 172 7.09 -22.56 1.43
N GLN A 173 5.86 -22.64 1.93
CA GLN A 173 5.58 -22.51 3.36
C GLN A 173 6.33 -23.59 4.19
N ASP A 174 6.41 -24.82 3.70
CA ASP A 174 7.11 -25.93 4.36
C ASP A 174 8.61 -25.61 4.58
N PHE A 175 9.25 -24.95 3.61
CA PHE A 175 10.63 -24.46 3.75
C PHE A 175 10.74 -23.41 4.86
N TYR A 176 9.83 -22.43 4.90
CA TYR A 176 9.85 -21.38 5.92
C TYR A 176 9.56 -21.92 7.33
N ASP A 177 8.69 -22.94 7.44
CA ASP A 177 8.40 -23.61 8.70
C ASP A 177 9.63 -24.39 9.20
N ALA A 178 10.29 -25.16 8.33
CA ALA A 178 11.53 -25.87 8.65
C ALA A 178 12.66 -24.90 9.02
N LEU A 179 12.79 -23.78 8.29
CA LEU A 179 13.75 -22.72 8.56
C LEU A 179 13.50 -22.10 9.95
N THR A 180 12.25 -21.85 10.30
CA THR A 180 11.88 -21.28 11.61
C THR A 180 12.28 -22.22 12.75
N VAL A 181 11.99 -23.53 12.61
CA VAL A 181 12.38 -24.54 13.61
C VAL A 181 13.90 -24.60 13.77
N TRP A 182 14.64 -24.52 12.67
CA TRP A 182 16.10 -24.50 12.68
C TRP A 182 16.64 -23.24 13.39
N LEU A 183 16.13 -22.04 13.04
CA LEU A 183 16.51 -20.78 13.68
C LEU A 183 16.18 -20.77 15.18
N ASP A 184 15.01 -21.26 15.58
CA ASP A 184 14.60 -21.36 16.99
C ASP A 184 15.54 -22.28 17.77
N THR A 185 15.99 -23.38 17.16
CA THR A 185 16.96 -24.30 17.77
C THR A 185 18.29 -23.58 18.04
N LEU A 186 18.78 -22.78 17.08
CA LEU A 186 19.99 -21.97 17.27
C LEU A 186 19.82 -20.91 18.36
N GLN A 187 18.66 -20.24 18.40
CA GLN A 187 18.36 -19.26 19.44
C GLN A 187 18.31 -19.88 20.84
N GLN A 188 17.75 -21.09 20.97
CA GLN A 188 17.74 -21.84 22.23
C GLN A 188 19.16 -22.17 22.70
N ILE A 189 20.01 -22.65 21.79
CA ILE A 189 21.42 -22.92 22.08
C ILE A 189 22.12 -21.64 22.60
N LYS A 190 21.96 -20.52 21.90
CA LYS A 190 22.51 -19.21 22.32
C LYS A 190 21.99 -18.77 23.70
N ALA A 191 20.70 -18.96 23.96
CA ALA A 191 20.10 -18.63 25.25
C ALA A 191 20.67 -19.48 26.39
N ILE A 192 21.00 -20.75 26.13
CA ILE A 192 21.67 -21.61 27.11
C ILE A 192 23.11 -21.15 27.36
N GLU A 193 23.88 -20.82 26.32
CA GLU A 193 25.24 -20.28 26.45
C GLU A 193 25.25 -19.03 27.33
N LEU A 194 24.33 -18.09 27.10
CA LEU A 194 24.20 -16.89 27.91
C LEU A 194 23.85 -17.20 29.37
N LYS A 195 22.92 -18.14 29.60
CA LYS A 195 22.54 -18.57 30.97
C LYS A 195 23.68 -19.28 31.70
N ARG A 196 24.57 -19.98 31.00
CA ARG A 196 25.74 -20.64 31.61
C ARG A 196 26.73 -19.62 32.20
N GLN A 197 26.77 -18.41 31.66
CA GLN A 197 27.66 -17.35 32.15
C GLN A 197 27.11 -16.66 33.42
N ASP A 198 25.85 -16.92 33.82
CA ASP A 198 25.24 -16.31 34.99
C ASP A 198 25.88 -16.85 36.30
N PRO A 199 26.42 -15.97 37.18
CA PRO A 199 27.02 -16.37 38.45
C PRO A 199 26.07 -17.12 39.39
N VAL A 200 24.74 -16.93 39.29
CA VAL A 200 23.75 -17.67 40.08
C VAL A 200 23.62 -19.11 39.59
N VAL A 201 23.71 -19.33 38.27
CA VAL A 201 23.68 -20.64 37.64
C VAL A 201 24.97 -21.40 37.96
N LEU A 202 26.12 -20.73 37.89
CA LEU A 202 27.44 -21.31 38.19
C LEU A 202 27.61 -21.73 39.65
N LYS A 203 26.88 -21.10 40.59
CA LYS A 203 26.82 -21.54 41.99
C LYS A 203 26.03 -22.84 42.16
N ASN A 204 25.07 -23.13 41.29
CA ASN A 204 24.18 -24.29 41.33
C ASN A 204 24.61 -25.43 40.39
N ARG A 205 25.88 -25.86 40.49
CA ARG A 205 26.54 -26.77 39.54
C ARG A 205 25.82 -28.12 39.33
N GLY A 206 25.30 -28.73 40.39
CA GLY A 206 24.65 -30.05 40.32
C GLY A 206 23.18 -30.02 39.88
N GLY A 207 22.56 -28.84 39.83
CA GLY A 207 21.13 -28.70 39.57
C GLY A 207 20.85 -28.00 38.25
N ILE A 208 21.01 -26.67 38.24
CA ILE A 208 20.64 -25.83 37.09
C ILE A 208 21.66 -26.01 35.96
N LEU A 209 22.95 -25.95 36.27
CA LEU A 209 24.01 -26.10 35.26
C LEU A 209 23.92 -27.48 34.59
N LEU A 210 23.82 -28.55 35.37
CA LEU A 210 23.69 -29.91 34.82
C LEU A 210 22.44 -30.11 33.93
N LYS A 211 21.34 -29.40 34.20
CA LYS A 211 20.14 -29.41 33.33
C LYS A 211 20.40 -28.66 32.01
N LEU A 212 21.00 -27.48 32.08
CA LEU A 212 21.39 -26.71 30.89
C LEU A 212 22.37 -27.51 30.02
N ASP A 213 23.33 -28.19 30.62
CA ASP A 213 24.28 -29.06 29.91
C ASP A 213 23.62 -30.23 29.19
N LYS A 214 22.62 -30.85 29.83
CA LYS A 214 21.85 -31.93 29.21
C LYS A 214 21.01 -31.42 28.04
N GLU A 215 20.38 -30.26 28.21
CA GLU A 215 19.55 -29.63 27.17
C GLU A 215 20.40 -29.18 25.97
N ASP A 216 21.52 -28.50 26.21
CA ASP A 216 22.47 -28.07 25.19
C ASP A 216 23.04 -29.26 24.40
N LYS A 217 23.44 -30.35 25.09
CA LYS A 217 23.85 -31.59 24.41
C LYS A 217 22.74 -32.18 23.55
N LYS A 218 21.51 -32.20 24.03
CA LYS A 218 20.36 -32.69 23.26
C LYS A 218 20.13 -31.84 22.01
N LEU A 219 20.15 -30.52 22.14
CA LEU A 219 19.96 -29.60 21.02
C LEU A 219 21.08 -29.77 19.99
N ARG A 220 22.35 -29.77 20.40
CA ARG A 220 23.50 -29.86 19.47
C ARG A 220 23.68 -31.23 18.84
N MET A 221 23.47 -32.32 19.58
CA MET A 221 23.78 -33.66 19.10
C MET A 221 22.62 -34.34 18.38
N ARG A 222 21.38 -33.86 18.60
CA ARG A 222 20.18 -34.50 18.06
C ARG A 222 19.31 -33.52 17.27
N ASP A 223 18.81 -32.48 17.92
CA ASP A 223 17.75 -31.65 17.33
C ASP A 223 18.30 -30.78 16.19
N LEU A 224 19.43 -30.09 16.40
CA LEU A 224 20.06 -29.26 15.39
C LEU A 224 20.48 -30.06 14.14
N PRO A 225 21.23 -31.18 14.23
CA PRO A 225 21.55 -31.98 13.04
C PRO A 225 20.32 -32.48 12.29
N ASN A 226 19.27 -32.92 13.00
CA ASN A 226 18.03 -33.39 12.36
C ASN A 226 17.29 -32.26 11.63
N HIS A 227 17.20 -31.07 12.22
CA HIS A 227 16.57 -29.92 11.59
C HIS A 227 17.39 -29.41 10.41
N THR A 228 18.72 -29.41 10.54
CA THR A 228 19.67 -29.07 9.48
C THR A 228 19.51 -30.00 8.27
N THR A 229 19.53 -31.32 8.45
CA THR A 229 19.40 -32.27 7.32
C THR A 229 18.01 -32.19 6.67
N HIS A 230 16.96 -31.95 7.47
CA HIS A 230 15.63 -31.73 6.93
C HIS A 230 15.57 -30.47 6.07
N LEU A 231 16.13 -29.37 6.54
CA LEU A 231 16.19 -28.10 5.79
C LEU A 231 17.02 -28.26 4.51
N GLU A 232 18.19 -28.90 4.57
CA GLU A 232 19.04 -29.21 3.40
C GLU A 232 18.28 -30.06 2.36
N SER A 233 17.49 -31.04 2.82
CA SER A 233 16.66 -31.85 1.93
C SER A 233 15.61 -31.02 1.20
N ILE A 234 14.93 -30.08 1.89
CA ILE A 234 13.94 -29.21 1.25
C ILE A 234 14.62 -28.28 0.25
N ILE A 235 15.74 -27.65 0.63
CA ILE A 235 16.50 -26.76 -0.26
C ILE A 235 16.94 -27.52 -1.52
N SER A 236 17.45 -28.75 -1.36
CA SER A 236 17.92 -29.56 -2.49
C SER A 236 16.79 -29.91 -3.46
N GLN A 237 15.58 -30.18 -2.95
CA GLN A 237 14.41 -30.46 -3.79
C GLN A 237 13.92 -29.21 -4.53
N GLU A 238 13.95 -28.05 -3.88
CA GLU A 238 13.43 -26.80 -4.44
C GLU A 238 14.42 -26.09 -5.38
N CYS A 239 15.72 -26.37 -5.26
CA CYS A 239 16.74 -25.88 -6.18
C CYS A 239 16.57 -26.38 -7.63
N ASP A 240 15.82 -27.46 -7.84
CA ASP A 240 15.48 -27.99 -9.17
C ASP A 240 14.10 -27.50 -9.66
N GLY A 241 13.41 -26.69 -8.85
CA GLY A 241 12.06 -26.20 -9.09
C GLY A 241 11.98 -24.96 -9.99
N PRO A 242 10.74 -24.52 -10.33
CA PRO A 242 10.51 -23.33 -11.14
C PRO A 242 11.00 -22.03 -10.48
N ASP A 243 11.10 -22.02 -9.15
CA ASP A 243 11.49 -20.87 -8.35
C ASP A 243 12.96 -20.90 -7.89
N ALA A 244 13.80 -21.78 -8.48
CA ALA A 244 15.23 -21.91 -8.16
C ALA A 244 15.98 -20.56 -8.21
N GLY A 245 15.63 -19.71 -9.17
CA GLY A 245 16.18 -18.35 -9.27
C GLY A 245 15.89 -17.51 -8.02
N LEU A 246 14.70 -17.62 -7.43
CA LEU A 246 14.33 -16.88 -6.22
C LEU A 246 14.98 -17.47 -4.97
N PHE A 247 15.10 -18.80 -4.88
CA PHE A 247 15.83 -19.45 -3.78
C PHE A 247 17.28 -19.01 -3.69
N SER A 248 17.96 -18.81 -4.82
CA SER A 248 19.34 -18.29 -4.84
C SER A 248 19.50 -16.88 -4.27
N LEU A 249 18.40 -16.11 -4.23
CA LEU A 249 18.37 -14.76 -3.67
C LEU A 249 18.05 -14.75 -2.17
N VAL A 250 17.68 -15.88 -1.59
CA VAL A 250 17.41 -16.01 -0.15
C VAL A 250 18.76 -16.17 0.58
N CYS A 251 19.01 -15.27 1.53
CA CYS A 251 20.25 -15.21 2.30
C CYS A 251 19.96 -15.18 3.80
N ILE A 252 20.65 -16.05 4.55
CA ILE A 252 20.63 -16.06 6.02
C ILE A 252 21.99 -15.52 6.47
N GLU A 253 21.99 -14.46 7.28
CA GLU A 253 23.21 -13.81 7.79
C GLU A 253 24.20 -13.36 6.69
N GLY A 254 23.66 -13.01 5.52
CA GLY A 254 24.45 -12.57 4.37
C GLY A 254 25.10 -13.71 3.57
N GLN A 255 24.78 -14.97 3.86
CA GLN A 255 25.19 -16.11 3.05
C GLN A 255 23.99 -16.67 2.27
N PRO A 256 24.12 -16.97 0.97
CA PRO A 256 23.06 -17.60 0.20
C PRO A 256 22.79 -19.01 0.72
N LEU A 257 21.54 -19.48 0.59
CA LEU A 257 21.14 -20.84 1.02
C LEU A 257 22.00 -21.94 0.37
N SER A 258 22.38 -21.79 -0.90
CA SER A 258 23.22 -22.73 -1.62
C SER A 258 24.67 -22.80 -1.11
N GLY A 259 25.15 -21.73 -0.47
CA GLY A 259 26.47 -21.65 0.16
C GLY A 259 26.45 -21.98 1.65
N LEU A 260 25.28 -22.19 2.23
CA LEU A 260 25.12 -22.63 3.61
C LEU A 260 25.53 -24.11 3.68
N GLN A 261 26.85 -24.36 3.74
CA GLN A 261 27.39 -25.64 4.20
C GLN A 261 26.92 -25.79 5.67
N LEU A 262 25.77 -26.43 5.82
CA LEU A 262 24.96 -26.59 7.01
C LEU A 262 25.49 -27.72 7.91
N ALA A 263 26.53 -28.43 7.45
CA ALA A 263 27.22 -29.51 8.15
C ALA A 263 27.76 -29.09 9.54
N ALA A 264 27.23 -29.76 10.56
CA ALA A 264 27.41 -29.54 12.00
C ALA A 264 28.85 -29.72 12.57
N GLY A 265 29.87 -29.96 11.73
CA GLY A 265 31.19 -30.40 12.20
C GLY A 265 32.27 -29.32 12.36
N GLN A 266 32.19 -28.19 11.65
CA GLN A 266 33.29 -27.21 11.60
C GLN A 266 32.93 -25.78 12.03
N LYS A 267 31.68 -25.55 12.47
CA LYS A 267 31.16 -24.19 12.71
C LYS A 267 30.77 -23.88 14.15
N GLU A 268 31.13 -24.70 15.15
CA GLU A 268 31.03 -24.25 16.55
C GLU A 268 31.83 -22.95 16.78
N ASN A 269 32.98 -22.81 16.12
CA ASN A 269 33.80 -21.59 16.14
C ASN A 269 33.24 -20.46 15.25
N ALA A 270 32.48 -20.78 14.20
CA ALA A 270 31.86 -19.77 13.35
C ALA A 270 30.59 -19.19 13.98
N LEU A 271 29.78 -20.02 14.66
CA LEU A 271 28.65 -19.57 15.47
C LEU A 271 29.13 -18.74 16.67
N ALA A 272 30.24 -19.10 17.33
CA ALA A 272 30.84 -18.28 18.38
C ALA A 272 31.33 -16.91 17.85
N SER A 273 32.03 -16.87 16.72
CA SER A 273 32.49 -15.64 16.04
C SER A 273 31.34 -14.74 15.56
N LEU A 274 30.22 -15.36 15.18
CA LEU A 274 29.01 -14.69 14.74
C LEU A 274 28.15 -14.18 15.91
N VAL A 275 28.26 -14.81 17.08
CA VAL A 275 27.67 -14.37 18.36
C VAL A 275 28.39 -13.15 18.94
N ASP A 276 29.73 -13.06 18.85
CA ASP A 276 30.50 -11.90 19.34
C ASP A 276 30.26 -10.63 18.49
N LYS A 277 30.20 -10.75 17.15
CA LYS A 277 29.94 -9.59 16.25
C LYS A 277 28.55 -8.95 16.44
N SER A 278 27.57 -9.74 16.86
CA SER A 278 26.22 -9.23 17.19
C SER A 278 26.17 -8.53 18.56
N LEU A 279 27.16 -8.75 19.45
CA LEU A 279 27.27 -8.06 20.74
C LEU A 279 28.06 -6.74 20.63
N GLU A 280 29.04 -6.66 19.73
CA GLU A 280 29.82 -5.43 19.49
C GLU A 280 29.07 -4.39 18.66
N SER A 281 28.23 -4.81 17.70
CA SER A 281 27.43 -3.90 16.84
C SER A 281 26.33 -3.13 17.58
N SER A 282 26.03 -3.51 18.83
CA SER A 282 25.15 -2.74 19.73
C SER A 282 25.87 -1.61 20.49
N SER A 283 27.19 -1.48 20.37
CA SER A 283 27.99 -0.50 21.15
C SER A 283 28.66 0.59 20.30
N GLY A 284 28.40 0.64 18.99
CA GLY A 284 29.15 1.45 18.03
C GLY A 284 28.33 2.49 17.25
N MET A 285 27.45 3.26 17.90
CA MET A 285 26.91 4.50 17.31
C MET A 285 26.54 5.52 18.40
N LEU A 286 27.52 6.05 19.13
CA LEU A 286 27.40 7.38 19.75
C LEU A 286 28.78 8.05 19.86
N GLY A 287 28.98 9.07 19.02
CA GLY A 287 30.09 10.03 19.05
C GLY A 287 30.05 10.83 17.75
N SER A 288 29.90 12.15 17.72
CA SER A 288 30.37 13.16 18.67
C SER A 288 29.58 14.48 18.51
N SER A 289 29.10 15.02 19.63
CA SER A 289 29.04 16.47 19.86
C SER A 289 28.98 16.71 21.38
N GLY A 290 29.97 17.45 21.90
CA GLY A 290 29.80 18.32 23.07
C GLY A 290 30.08 17.77 24.48
N ALA A 291 31.32 17.96 24.92
CA ALA A 291 31.78 18.52 26.21
C ALA A 291 31.20 18.04 27.58
N ALA A 292 32.15 17.66 28.46
CA ALA A 292 32.23 17.83 29.94
C ALA A 292 30.98 17.52 30.80
N THR A 293 31.05 16.69 31.83
CA THR A 293 31.67 17.02 33.13
C THR A 293 31.70 15.79 34.05
N LYS A 294 32.74 15.71 34.87
CA LYS A 294 33.08 14.71 35.90
C LYS A 294 32.08 14.73 37.07
N LEU A 295 31.66 13.57 37.60
CA LEU A 295 31.23 13.39 39.00
C LEU A 295 31.23 11.90 39.42
N GLN A 296 31.74 11.66 40.62
CA GLN A 296 31.82 10.39 41.36
C GLN A 296 30.45 9.93 41.86
N GLY A 297 30.27 8.62 42.11
CA GLY A 297 29.38 8.18 43.20
C GLY A 297 28.68 6.82 43.04
N THR A 298 29.19 5.84 43.78
CA THR A 298 28.46 4.84 44.58
C THR A 298 27.67 3.69 43.92
N ALA A 299 27.91 2.50 44.49
CA ALA A 299 27.29 1.22 44.21
C ALA A 299 25.84 1.11 44.69
N ALA A 300 25.03 0.33 43.97
CA ALA A 300 23.86 -0.33 44.55
C ALA A 300 23.50 -1.62 43.77
N LYS A 301 23.24 -2.68 44.55
CA LYS A 301 22.74 -3.99 44.13
C LYS A 301 21.25 -3.91 43.78
N GLY A 302 20.83 -4.65 42.76
CA GLY A 302 19.44 -5.00 42.45
C GLY A 302 19.40 -5.55 41.02
N GLY A 303 19.25 -6.84 40.75
CA GLY A 303 18.21 -7.72 41.27
C GLY A 303 17.05 -7.76 40.25
N PHE A 304 17.31 -8.26 39.03
CA PHE A 304 16.28 -8.45 38.01
C PHE A 304 15.46 -9.71 38.33
N LEU A 305 14.20 -9.51 38.72
CA LEU A 305 13.17 -10.54 38.82
C LEU A 305 12.46 -10.63 37.47
N TYR A 306 12.50 -11.80 36.82
CA TYR A 306 11.51 -12.13 35.77
C TYR A 306 10.48 -13.10 36.34
N ALA A 307 9.25 -12.61 36.46
CA ALA A 307 8.06 -13.39 36.75
C ALA A 307 7.79 -14.34 35.58
N SER A 308 7.77 -15.64 35.88
CA SER A 308 7.29 -16.68 34.97
C SER A 308 5.79 -16.86 35.21
N THR A 309 4.95 -16.40 34.29
CA THR A 309 3.54 -16.82 34.24
C THR A 309 3.34 -17.72 33.03
N LYS A 310 3.35 -19.03 33.32
CA LYS A 310 2.88 -20.10 32.45
C LYS A 310 1.41 -19.86 32.07
N ARG A 311 1.08 -20.00 30.78
CA ARG A 311 -0.29 -20.32 30.34
C ARG A 311 -0.48 -21.84 30.37
N PRO A 312 -1.58 -22.37 30.93
CA PRO A 312 -1.97 -23.76 30.75
C PRO A 312 -2.90 -23.95 29.54
N ALA A 313 -2.85 -25.14 28.97
CA ALA A 313 -3.63 -25.57 27.82
C ALA A 313 -5.02 -26.15 28.19
N MET A 314 -5.95 -25.92 27.27
CA MET A 314 -7.27 -26.51 26.96
C MET A 314 -7.99 -27.47 27.93
N ALA A 315 -9.29 -27.18 28.11
CA ALA A 315 -10.35 -28.18 28.24
C ALA A 315 -11.57 -27.72 27.42
N ALA A 316 -12.17 -28.67 26.69
CA ALA A 316 -13.34 -28.48 25.84
C ALA A 316 -14.66 -28.70 26.61
N SER A 317 -15.68 -27.88 26.34
CA SER A 317 -17.09 -28.30 26.27
C SER A 317 -18.01 -27.12 25.88
N THR A 318 -18.68 -27.28 24.75
CA THR A 318 -20.09 -26.98 24.47
C THR A 318 -20.80 -25.87 25.26
N THR A 319 -21.13 -24.75 24.61
CA THR A 319 -22.50 -24.17 24.59
C THR A 319 -22.62 -23.00 23.59
N ARG A 320 -23.51 -23.23 22.62
CA ARG A 320 -24.37 -22.32 21.84
C ARG A 320 -24.60 -20.89 22.41
N ALA A 321 -24.34 -19.86 21.60
CA ALA A 321 -25.23 -18.71 21.34
C ALA A 321 -24.57 -17.68 20.40
N SER A 322 -25.23 -17.42 19.26
CA SER A 322 -24.89 -16.38 18.28
C SER A 322 -25.59 -15.06 18.65
N PRO A 323 -25.00 -13.88 18.41
CA PRO A 323 -25.75 -12.63 18.32
C PRO A 323 -25.85 -12.14 16.87
N THR A 324 -27.09 -11.92 16.46
CA THR A 324 -27.57 -11.37 15.19
C THR A 324 -27.20 -9.89 15.03
N PRO A 325 -26.93 -9.38 13.81
CA PRO A 325 -26.92 -7.94 13.53
C PRO A 325 -28.33 -7.43 13.19
N SER A 326 -28.70 -6.31 13.79
CA SER A 326 -29.95 -5.59 13.58
C SER A 326 -30.08 -5.05 12.16
N ARG A 327 -31.09 -5.51 11.40
CA ARG A 327 -31.50 -4.92 10.12
C ARG A 327 -32.91 -4.36 10.22
N LEU A 328 -33.03 -3.12 9.76
CA LEU A 328 -34.22 -2.29 9.67
C LEU A 328 -35.34 -2.96 8.86
N GLN A 329 -36.56 -2.69 9.32
CA GLN A 329 -37.86 -3.13 8.80
C GLN A 329 -38.15 -2.58 7.40
N THR A 330 -38.69 -3.42 6.52
CA THR A 330 -39.66 -3.02 5.48
C THR A 330 -40.76 -4.09 5.39
N PRO A 331 -42.02 -3.71 5.13
CA PRO A 331 -43.17 -4.59 5.27
C PRO A 331 -43.41 -5.49 4.06
N SER A 332 -43.92 -6.69 4.35
CA SER A 332 -44.38 -7.70 3.40
C SER A 332 -45.63 -7.26 2.64
N THR A 333 -45.62 -7.46 1.31
CA THR A 333 -46.83 -7.63 0.52
C THR A 333 -47.04 -9.11 0.21
N GLU A 334 -48.14 -9.65 0.73
CA GLU A 334 -48.70 -10.97 0.41
C GLU A 334 -49.01 -11.09 -1.08
N ILE A 335 -48.51 -12.15 -1.73
CA ILE A 335 -49.17 -12.73 -2.90
C ILE A 335 -49.30 -14.23 -2.68
N LYS A 336 -50.56 -14.64 -2.47
CA LYS A 336 -51.05 -16.01 -2.40
C LYS A 336 -50.63 -16.81 -3.64
N ARG A 337 -50.07 -18.01 -3.46
CA ARG A 337 -50.17 -19.10 -4.44
C ARG A 337 -50.82 -20.31 -3.78
N PRO A 338 -51.77 -20.98 -4.46
CA PRO A 338 -52.48 -22.12 -3.91
C PRO A 338 -51.64 -23.40 -3.95
N ARG A 339 -51.90 -24.24 -2.95
CA ARG A 339 -51.50 -25.65 -2.84
C ARG A 339 -51.94 -26.45 -4.05
N THR A 340 -51.06 -27.32 -4.53
CA THR A 340 -51.45 -28.61 -5.12
C THR A 340 -50.77 -29.71 -4.33
N ASP A 341 -51.61 -30.51 -3.69
CA ASP A 341 -51.28 -31.75 -3.02
C ASP A 341 -50.72 -32.78 -4.01
N TYR A 342 -49.66 -33.49 -3.62
CA TYR A 342 -49.52 -34.91 -3.94
C TYR A 342 -48.83 -35.61 -2.78
N HIS A 343 -49.60 -36.51 -2.16
CA HIS A 343 -49.20 -37.44 -1.12
C HIS A 343 -49.09 -38.84 -1.73
N GLY A 344 -48.13 -39.63 -1.25
CA GLY A 344 -47.97 -41.05 -1.56
C GLY A 344 -46.49 -41.36 -1.86
N GLY A 345 -45.69 -41.96 -0.99
CA GLY A 345 -45.99 -43.10 -0.13
C GLY A 345 -45.52 -44.38 -0.84
N VAL A 346 -44.25 -44.76 -0.73
CA VAL A 346 -43.74 -45.86 0.15
C VAL A 346 -43.87 -47.28 -0.46
N LYS A 347 -42.72 -48.00 -0.45
CA LYS A 347 -42.49 -49.47 -0.60
C LYS A 347 -42.73 -50.04 -2.01
N ARG A 348 -41.77 -50.72 -2.65
CA ARG A 348 -40.82 -51.75 -2.19
C ARG A 348 -39.46 -51.61 -2.87
#